data_AF-A0A968JAL9-F1
#
_entry.id   AF-A0A968JAL9-F1
#
_cell.length_a   1.000
_cell.length_b   1.000
_cell.length_c   1.000
_cell.angle_alpha   90.00
_cell.angle_beta   90.00
_cell.angle_gamma   90.00
#
_symmetry.space_group_name_H-M   'P 1'
#
loop_
_entity.id
_entity.type
_entity.pdbx_description
1 polymer ?
#
loop_
_entity_poly.entity_id
_entity_poly.type
_entity_poly.pdbx_seq_one_letter_code
_entity_poly.pdbx_strand_id
1 'polypeptide(L)'
;MLETDMVETLFEQMLPGRTHWITISGFDAEDMPDITRLLAYFHLNTSLAARICRLEPSEEIEVDEQDVFFTYNVLAPDPADGRLMVAYGSIIFASDVLLVFEESGVTDFFGSLRQRLCSGRTRARNHKADYLMYLLISDGVIDMYTSVLYRFLERIDTIEDTLTGDRLSTKAYRDLLRVREELKPVYRYMLEVGNLAYQLEQLDTAYISQDVQKRLGRDLTREVELLWDEYKRQRALITELINIHRNNINEATNRIIHRLTIISTVFLPLSFIVGVYGMNFAYMPELEWRYGYLAVWLLILAVAGGMLYFMKRNKWF
;
A
#
# COMPACT_ATOMS: atom_id res chain seq x y z
N MET A 1 -14.42 -23.14 -18.45
CA MET A 1 -14.80 -24.14 -19.49
C MET A 1 -13.80 -24.09 -20.63
N LEU A 2 -12.71 -24.82 -20.45
CA LEU A 2 -11.80 -25.16 -21.54
C LEU A 2 -12.48 -26.29 -22.32
N GLU A 3 -13.07 -25.98 -23.47
CA GLU A 3 -13.61 -27.03 -24.34
C GLU A 3 -12.49 -27.96 -24.81
N THR A 4 -12.78 -29.26 -24.87
CA THR A 4 -11.83 -30.34 -25.19
C THR A 4 -11.14 -30.14 -26.56
N ASP A 5 -11.80 -29.45 -27.50
CA ASP A 5 -11.24 -29.05 -28.80
C ASP A 5 -10.06 -28.07 -28.66
N MET A 6 -10.03 -27.26 -27.60
CA MET A 6 -9.02 -26.21 -27.41
C MET A 6 -7.63 -26.81 -27.10
N VAL A 7 -7.58 -27.92 -26.35
CA VAL A 7 -6.32 -28.61 -26.01
C VAL A 7 -5.73 -29.30 -27.24
N GLU A 8 -6.55 -29.97 -28.06
CA GLU A 8 -6.08 -30.58 -29.30
C GLU A 8 -5.61 -29.51 -30.31
N THR A 9 -6.35 -28.41 -30.46
CA THR A 9 -5.93 -27.28 -31.30
C THR A 9 -4.62 -26.66 -30.82
N LEU A 10 -4.39 -26.64 -29.50
CA LEU A 10 -3.17 -26.13 -28.90
C LEU A 10 -1.96 -27.01 -29.22
N PHE A 11 -2.14 -28.33 -29.23
CA PHE A 11 -1.09 -29.29 -29.63
C PHE A 11 -0.71 -29.13 -31.11
N GLU A 12 -1.65 -28.83 -31.99
CA GLU A 12 -1.37 -28.60 -33.42
C GLU A 12 -0.54 -27.34 -33.69
N GLN A 13 -0.61 -26.34 -32.80
CA GLN A 13 0.13 -25.08 -32.94
C GLN A 13 1.57 -25.14 -32.40
N MET A 14 1.96 -26.24 -31.77
CA MET A 14 3.28 -26.36 -31.15
C MET A 14 4.38 -26.63 -32.19
N LEU A 15 5.41 -25.80 -32.17
CA LEU A 15 6.59 -25.93 -33.02
C LEU A 15 7.71 -26.69 -32.28
N PRO A 16 8.29 -27.76 -32.86
CA PRO A 16 9.38 -28.50 -32.25
C PRO A 16 10.65 -27.64 -32.12
N GLY A 17 11.35 -27.76 -30.99
CA GLY A 17 12.61 -27.06 -30.71
C GLY A 17 12.46 -25.57 -30.37
N ARG A 18 11.25 -25.13 -30.02
CA ARG A 18 10.98 -23.77 -29.51
C ARG A 18 10.40 -23.83 -28.10
N THR A 19 10.68 -22.79 -27.34
CA THR A 19 10.02 -22.56 -26.05
C THR A 19 8.61 -22.03 -26.26
N HIS A 20 7.63 -22.66 -25.61
CA HIS A 20 6.23 -22.28 -25.66
C HIS A 20 5.77 -21.68 -24.34
N TRP A 21 5.07 -20.54 -24.41
CA TRP A 21 4.38 -19.95 -23.27
C TRP A 21 2.87 -20.11 -23.48
N ILE A 22 2.24 -20.89 -22.61
CA ILE A 22 0.80 -21.14 -22.60
C ILE A 22 0.22 -20.53 -21.34
N THR A 23 -0.77 -19.66 -21.49
CA THR A 23 -1.56 -19.12 -20.37
C THR A 23 -2.94 -19.74 -20.40
N ILE A 24 -3.38 -20.26 -19.26
CA ILE A 24 -4.68 -20.85 -19.06
C ILE A 24 -5.36 -20.06 -17.95
N SER A 25 -6.50 -19.47 -18.29
CA SER A 25 -7.32 -18.65 -17.39
C SER A 25 -8.75 -19.15 -17.44
N GLY A 26 -9.52 -18.99 -16.36
CA GLY A 26 -10.94 -19.32 -16.43
C GLY A 26 -11.26 -20.80 -16.19
N PHE A 27 -10.49 -21.48 -15.34
CA PHE A 27 -10.65 -22.90 -15.03
C PHE A 27 -11.30 -23.11 -13.66
N ASP A 28 -12.13 -24.14 -13.58
CA ASP A 28 -12.82 -24.57 -12.36
C ASP A 28 -12.45 -26.03 -12.02
N ALA A 29 -12.99 -26.55 -10.91
CA ALA A 29 -12.79 -27.95 -10.52
C ALA A 29 -13.26 -28.97 -11.59
N GLU A 30 -14.15 -28.56 -12.49
CA GLU A 30 -14.64 -29.37 -13.60
C GLU A 30 -13.61 -29.54 -14.73
N ASP A 31 -12.68 -28.61 -14.90
CA ASP A 31 -11.65 -28.63 -15.95
C ASP A 31 -10.41 -29.49 -15.56
N MET A 32 -10.43 -30.13 -14.39
CA MET A 32 -9.34 -30.98 -13.88
C MET A 32 -8.89 -32.09 -14.86
N PRO A 33 -9.79 -32.81 -15.56
CA PRO A 33 -9.39 -33.84 -16.52
C PRO A 33 -8.57 -33.27 -17.70
N ASP A 34 -8.90 -32.07 -18.17
CA ASP A 34 -8.23 -31.44 -19.30
C ASP A 34 -6.87 -30.87 -18.90
N ILE A 35 -6.76 -30.29 -17.69
CA ILE A 35 -5.47 -29.90 -17.10
C ILE A 35 -4.58 -31.14 -16.91
N THR A 36 -5.14 -32.26 -16.44
CA THR A 36 -4.39 -33.52 -16.27
C THR A 36 -3.84 -34.04 -17.61
N ARG A 37 -4.63 -33.97 -18.69
CA ARG A 37 -4.20 -34.34 -20.04
C ARG A 37 -3.08 -33.43 -20.56
N LEU A 38 -3.20 -32.13 -20.33
CA LEU A 38 -2.18 -31.16 -20.70
C LEU A 38 -0.85 -31.46 -20.00
N LEU A 39 -0.88 -31.68 -18.68
CA LEU A 39 0.33 -32.03 -17.92
C LEU A 39 0.94 -33.33 -18.41
N ALA A 40 0.12 -34.37 -18.65
CA ALA A 40 0.58 -35.65 -19.16
C ALA A 40 1.24 -35.54 -20.54
N TYR A 41 0.74 -34.66 -21.42
CA TYR A 41 1.32 -34.42 -22.75
C TYR A 41 2.75 -33.87 -22.67
N PHE A 42 3.00 -32.97 -21.71
CA PHE A 42 4.33 -32.40 -21.48
C PHE A 42 5.22 -33.26 -20.55
N HIS A 43 4.76 -34.45 -20.16
CA HIS A 43 5.42 -35.31 -19.17
C HIS A 43 5.63 -34.61 -17.81
N LEU A 44 4.72 -33.70 -17.43
CA LEU A 44 4.75 -32.98 -16.17
C LEU A 44 4.02 -33.78 -15.07
N ASN A 45 4.27 -33.43 -13.81
CA ASN A 45 3.66 -34.10 -12.68
C ASN A 45 2.13 -33.88 -12.64
N THR A 46 1.37 -34.92 -13.00
CA THR A 46 -0.10 -34.87 -13.05
C THR A 46 -0.79 -34.66 -11.69
N SER A 47 -0.11 -34.91 -10.57
CA SER A 47 -0.67 -34.65 -9.24
C SER A 47 -0.90 -33.14 -8.97
N LEU A 48 -0.20 -32.28 -9.71
CA LEU A 48 -0.36 -30.83 -9.66
C LEU A 48 -1.73 -30.37 -10.16
N ALA A 49 -2.41 -31.14 -11.00
CA ALA A 49 -3.73 -30.77 -11.55
C ALA A 49 -4.77 -30.49 -10.45
N ALA A 50 -4.77 -31.29 -9.38
CA ALA A 50 -5.70 -31.10 -8.27
C ALA A 50 -5.44 -29.78 -7.50
N ARG A 51 -4.16 -29.36 -7.43
CA ARG A 51 -3.74 -28.12 -6.77
C ARG A 51 -4.02 -26.91 -7.64
N ILE A 52 -3.75 -27.00 -8.95
CA ILE A 52 -4.10 -25.95 -9.91
C ILE A 52 -5.61 -25.67 -9.86
N CYS A 53 -6.46 -26.70 -9.92
CA CYS A 53 -7.92 -26.55 -9.88
C CYS A 53 -8.47 -26.04 -8.53
N ARG A 54 -7.66 -26.08 -7.46
CA ARG A 54 -8.00 -25.59 -6.12
C ARG A 54 -6.95 -24.58 -5.66
N LEU A 55 -6.63 -23.63 -6.54
CA LEU A 55 -5.73 -22.56 -6.21
C LEU A 55 -6.28 -21.78 -5.00
N GLU A 56 -5.47 -21.71 -3.97
CA GLU A 56 -5.67 -20.87 -2.80
C GLU A 56 -4.42 -19.97 -2.67
N PRO A 57 -4.51 -18.80 -1.99
CA PRO A 57 -3.34 -17.99 -1.70
C PRO A 57 -2.33 -18.77 -0.85
N SER A 58 -1.27 -19.28 -1.49
CA SER A 58 -0.22 -20.07 -0.85
C SER A 58 1.15 -19.73 -1.43
N GLU A 59 2.19 -20.06 -0.67
CA GLU A 59 3.58 -20.02 -1.11
C GLU A 59 4.10 -21.44 -1.22
N GLU A 60 4.11 -21.97 -2.41
CA GLU A 60 4.57 -23.34 -2.66
C GLU A 60 5.53 -23.31 -3.82
N ILE A 61 6.75 -23.78 -3.57
CA ILE A 61 7.69 -24.15 -4.63
C ILE A 61 7.89 -25.66 -4.51
N GLU A 62 7.62 -26.36 -5.60
CA GLU A 62 7.93 -27.77 -5.73
C GLU A 62 8.84 -27.97 -6.94
N VAL A 63 9.83 -28.83 -6.72
CA VAL A 63 10.87 -29.11 -7.70
C VAL A 63 10.84 -30.61 -7.88
N ASP A 64 10.43 -31.04 -9.06
CA ASP A 64 10.48 -32.43 -9.46
C ASP A 64 11.72 -32.66 -10.34
N GLU A 65 11.98 -33.93 -10.66
CA GLU A 65 13.05 -34.31 -11.58
C GLU A 65 12.86 -33.72 -12.98
N GLN A 66 11.65 -33.28 -13.36
CA GLN A 66 11.29 -32.88 -14.73
C GLN A 66 10.67 -31.48 -14.85
N ASP A 67 10.23 -30.88 -13.75
CA ASP A 67 9.56 -29.58 -13.74
C ASP A 67 9.79 -28.79 -12.44
N VAL A 68 9.54 -27.48 -12.52
CA VAL A 68 9.46 -26.58 -11.36
C VAL A 68 8.07 -26.00 -11.34
N PHE A 69 7.35 -26.24 -10.25
CA PHE A 69 6.05 -25.66 -9.95
C PHE A 69 6.24 -24.58 -8.89
N PHE A 70 5.67 -23.40 -9.11
CA PHE A 70 5.54 -22.41 -8.06
C PHE A 70 4.22 -21.66 -8.11
N THR A 71 3.70 -21.31 -6.94
CA THR A 71 2.57 -20.39 -6.81
C THR A 71 3.08 -18.96 -6.65
N TYR A 72 2.29 -18.01 -7.14
CA TYR A 72 2.53 -16.60 -6.89
C TYR A 72 1.23 -15.94 -6.48
N ASN A 73 1.35 -15.00 -5.55
CA ASN A 73 0.29 -14.09 -5.17
C ASN A 73 0.64 -12.72 -5.73
N VAL A 74 -0.36 -11.95 -6.17
CA VAL A 74 -0.18 -10.59 -6.65
C VAL A 74 -1.34 -9.74 -6.17
N LEU A 75 -1.04 -8.49 -5.84
CA LEU A 75 -2.06 -7.50 -5.54
C LEU A 75 -2.39 -6.75 -6.82
N ALA A 76 -3.63 -6.84 -7.26
CA ALA A 76 -4.10 -6.17 -8.45
C ALA A 76 -5.33 -5.31 -8.14
N PRO A 77 -5.49 -4.15 -8.79
CA PRO A 77 -6.71 -3.36 -8.66
C PRO A 77 -7.88 -4.08 -9.34
N ASP A 78 -8.99 -4.24 -8.63
CA ASP A 78 -10.26 -4.73 -9.15
C ASP A 78 -10.73 -3.79 -10.28
N PRO A 79 -11.04 -4.30 -11.49
CA PRO A 79 -11.59 -3.51 -12.58
C PRO A 79 -12.91 -2.79 -12.22
N ALA A 80 -13.70 -3.32 -11.29
CA ALA A 80 -15.03 -2.81 -10.95
C ALA A 80 -14.98 -1.58 -10.03
N ASP A 81 -14.17 -1.61 -8.98
CA ASP A 81 -14.14 -0.56 -7.95
C ASP A 81 -12.73 0.01 -7.65
N GLY A 82 -11.69 -0.54 -8.28
CA GLY A 82 -10.30 -0.11 -8.13
C GLY A 82 -9.65 -0.50 -6.80
N ARG A 83 -10.32 -1.26 -5.92
CA ARG A 83 -9.73 -1.76 -4.68
C ARG A 83 -8.71 -2.84 -4.98
N LEU A 84 -7.70 -2.96 -4.13
CA LEU A 84 -6.75 -4.05 -4.25
C LEU A 84 -7.42 -5.36 -3.88
N MET A 85 -7.41 -6.29 -4.83
CA MET A 85 -7.72 -7.68 -4.63
C MET A 85 -6.43 -8.50 -4.66
N VAL A 86 -6.46 -9.59 -3.91
CA VAL A 86 -5.43 -10.61 -4.00
C VAL A 86 -5.84 -11.50 -5.15
N ALA A 87 -4.97 -11.58 -6.14
CA ALA A 87 -5.07 -12.59 -7.16
C ALA A 87 -3.88 -13.53 -7.04
N TYR A 88 -4.06 -14.75 -7.50
CA TYR A 88 -3.04 -15.76 -7.41
C TYR A 88 -3.05 -16.62 -8.66
N GLY A 89 -1.92 -17.26 -8.89
CA GLY A 89 -1.74 -18.17 -9.99
C GLY A 89 -0.64 -19.15 -9.67
N SER A 90 -0.47 -20.10 -10.59
CA SER A 90 0.64 -21.03 -10.54
C SER A 90 1.36 -21.05 -11.87
N ILE A 91 2.65 -21.30 -11.80
CA ILE A 91 3.52 -21.40 -12.96
C ILE A 91 4.19 -22.75 -12.90
N ILE A 92 4.16 -23.48 -14.02
CA ILE A 92 4.95 -24.68 -14.24
C ILE A 92 5.93 -24.39 -15.37
N PHE A 93 7.20 -24.62 -15.09
CA PHE A 93 8.27 -24.49 -16.05
C PHE A 93 8.98 -25.83 -16.23
N ALA A 94 9.21 -26.20 -17.49
CA ALA A 94 10.10 -27.27 -17.90
C ALA A 94 10.94 -26.83 -19.12
N SER A 95 11.86 -27.69 -19.57
CA SER A 95 12.90 -27.38 -20.57
C SER A 95 12.44 -26.51 -21.77
N ASP A 96 11.26 -26.82 -22.34
CA ASP A 96 10.75 -26.17 -23.55
C ASP A 96 9.32 -25.59 -23.39
N VAL A 97 8.74 -25.63 -22.18
CA VAL A 97 7.37 -25.17 -21.95
C VAL A 97 7.25 -24.39 -20.65
N LEU A 98 6.46 -23.33 -20.70
CA LEU A 98 6.05 -22.52 -19.58
C LEU A 98 4.53 -22.44 -19.56
N LEU A 99 3.93 -23.08 -18.56
CA LEU A 99 2.50 -23.06 -18.32
C LEU A 99 2.21 -22.05 -17.20
N VAL A 100 1.32 -21.10 -17.48
CA VAL A 100 0.86 -20.12 -16.50
C VAL A 100 -0.64 -20.32 -16.30
N PHE A 101 -1.04 -20.59 -15.06
CA PHE A 101 -2.42 -20.79 -14.66
C PHE A 101 -2.87 -19.58 -13.83
N GLU A 102 -3.86 -18.85 -14.34
CA GLU A 102 -4.42 -17.66 -13.71
C GLU A 102 -5.86 -17.91 -13.25
N GLU A 103 -6.20 -17.49 -12.03
CA GLU A 103 -7.56 -17.62 -11.51
C GLU A 103 -8.58 -16.84 -12.37
N SER A 104 -9.77 -17.42 -12.51
CA SER A 104 -10.94 -16.84 -13.19
C SER A 104 -11.32 -15.46 -12.63
N GLY A 105 -11.29 -14.43 -13.47
CA GLY A 105 -11.86 -13.11 -13.15
C GLY A 105 -10.85 -11.97 -12.99
N VAL A 106 -9.55 -12.23 -13.16
CA VAL A 106 -8.54 -11.18 -13.13
C VAL A 106 -7.86 -11.00 -14.50
N THR A 107 -7.57 -9.75 -14.84
CA THR A 107 -6.95 -9.33 -16.11
C THR A 107 -5.60 -9.99 -16.36
N ASP A 108 -5.28 -10.35 -17.61
CA ASP A 108 -3.99 -10.88 -18.11
C ASP A 108 -2.79 -10.14 -17.52
N PHE A 109 -2.27 -10.65 -16.39
CA PHE A 109 -1.23 -9.97 -15.59
C PHE A 109 0.05 -9.78 -16.38
N PHE A 110 0.36 -10.80 -17.17
CA PHE A 110 1.55 -10.85 -17.98
C PHE A 110 1.31 -10.36 -19.41
N GLY A 111 0.17 -9.74 -19.70
CA GLY A 111 -0.15 -9.26 -21.05
C GLY A 111 0.84 -8.22 -21.57
N SER A 112 1.29 -7.31 -20.71
CA SER A 112 2.32 -6.32 -21.03
C SER A 112 3.66 -6.97 -21.38
N LEU A 113 4.07 -7.97 -20.61
CA LEU A 113 5.27 -8.77 -20.86
C LEU A 113 5.15 -9.55 -22.17
N ARG A 114 4.00 -10.20 -22.41
CA ARG A 114 3.71 -10.93 -23.65
C ARG A 114 3.82 -10.02 -24.86
N GLN A 115 3.25 -8.81 -24.80
CA GLN A 115 3.35 -7.82 -25.87
C GLN A 115 4.80 -7.40 -26.13
N ARG A 116 5.60 -7.21 -25.07
CA ARG A 116 7.04 -6.92 -25.18
C ARG A 116 7.81 -8.06 -25.86
N LEU A 117 7.54 -9.32 -25.51
CA LEU A 117 8.15 -10.49 -26.16
C LEU A 117 7.73 -10.62 -27.64
N CYS A 118 6.48 -10.32 -27.97
CA CYS A 118 5.96 -10.33 -29.34
C CYS A 118 6.58 -9.21 -30.19
N SER A 119 6.89 -8.06 -29.61
CA SER A 119 7.49 -6.91 -30.32
C SER A 119 8.96 -7.12 -30.73
N GLY A 120 9.61 -8.20 -30.27
CA GLY A 120 11.01 -8.51 -30.62
C GLY A 120 12.05 -7.58 -29.99
N ARG A 121 11.65 -6.70 -29.07
CA ARG A 121 12.55 -5.75 -28.38
C ARG A 121 13.34 -6.37 -27.22
N THR A 122 13.12 -7.65 -26.94
CA THR A 122 13.74 -8.36 -25.81
C THR A 122 14.74 -9.40 -26.30
N ARG A 123 15.82 -9.62 -25.52
CA ARG A 123 16.77 -10.74 -25.75
C ARG A 123 16.18 -12.11 -25.39
N ALA A 124 14.96 -12.13 -24.89
CA ALA A 124 14.25 -13.33 -24.42
C ALA A 124 14.11 -14.40 -25.50
N ARG A 125 13.94 -14.00 -26.77
CA ARG A 125 13.82 -14.95 -27.89
C ARG A 125 15.08 -15.79 -28.14
N ASN A 126 16.22 -15.37 -27.59
CA ASN A 126 17.50 -16.08 -27.74
C ASN A 126 17.81 -16.97 -26.52
N HIS A 127 16.94 -17.00 -25.51
CA HIS A 127 17.13 -17.78 -24.30
C HIS A 127 16.06 -18.89 -24.21
N LYS A 128 16.29 -19.84 -23.31
CA LYS A 128 15.37 -20.95 -23.06
C LYS A 128 14.28 -20.54 -22.06
N ALA A 129 13.44 -21.50 -21.68
CA ALA A 129 12.34 -21.31 -20.76
C ALA A 129 12.78 -20.86 -19.35
N ASP A 130 14.03 -21.13 -18.93
CA ASP A 130 14.61 -20.65 -17.67
C ASP A 130 14.68 -19.11 -17.59
N TYR A 131 15.11 -18.46 -18.66
CA TYR A 131 15.14 -17.01 -18.72
C TYR A 131 13.74 -16.40 -18.80
N LEU A 132 12.80 -17.11 -19.44
CA LEU A 132 11.41 -16.67 -19.48
C LEU A 132 10.76 -16.72 -18.10
N MET A 133 11.07 -17.74 -17.29
CA MET A 133 10.69 -17.79 -15.88
C MET A 133 11.24 -16.61 -15.09
N TYR A 134 12.53 -16.28 -15.25
CA TYR A 134 13.11 -15.08 -14.63
C TYR A 134 12.33 -13.82 -15.01
N LEU A 135 11.99 -13.64 -16.30
CA LEU A 135 11.22 -12.49 -16.76
C LEU A 135 9.78 -12.46 -16.23
N LEU A 136 9.11 -13.59 -16.05
CA LEU A 136 7.78 -13.62 -15.43
C LEU A 136 7.85 -13.09 -13.99
N ILE A 137 8.89 -13.45 -13.26
CA ILE A 137 9.04 -13.02 -11.86
C ILE A 137 9.46 -11.55 -11.79
N SER A 138 10.50 -11.13 -12.54
CA SER A 138 10.99 -9.75 -12.50
C SER A 138 10.01 -8.76 -13.16
N ASP A 139 9.69 -8.98 -14.43
CA ASP A 139 8.94 -8.02 -15.25
C ASP A 139 7.41 -8.28 -15.20
N GLY A 140 6.99 -9.31 -14.47
CA GLY A 140 5.59 -9.61 -14.22
C GLY A 140 5.25 -9.42 -12.75
N VAL A 141 5.62 -10.37 -11.90
CA VAL A 141 5.25 -10.39 -10.48
C VAL A 141 5.79 -9.16 -9.74
N ILE A 142 7.10 -8.90 -9.77
CA ILE A 142 7.75 -7.78 -9.07
C ILE A 142 7.28 -6.42 -9.61
N ASP A 143 7.15 -6.26 -10.93
CA ASP A 143 6.62 -5.04 -11.57
C ASP A 143 5.19 -4.71 -11.11
N MET A 144 4.36 -5.72 -10.80
CA MET A 144 3.02 -5.50 -10.23
C MET A 144 3.09 -4.92 -8.82
N TYR A 145 3.95 -5.43 -7.94
CA TYR A 145 4.14 -4.85 -6.61
C TYR A 145 4.70 -3.43 -6.68
N THR A 146 5.64 -3.20 -7.59
CA THR A 146 6.17 -1.87 -7.90
C THR A 146 5.04 -0.91 -8.26
N SER A 147 4.15 -1.33 -9.17
CA SER A 147 2.98 -0.54 -9.60
C SER A 147 2.00 -0.25 -8.45
N VAL A 148 1.76 -1.22 -7.57
CA VAL A 148 0.91 -1.04 -6.38
C VAL A 148 1.52 -0.02 -5.42
N LEU A 149 2.82 -0.11 -5.12
CA LEU A 149 3.51 0.84 -4.26
C LEU A 149 3.50 2.25 -4.86
N TYR A 150 3.66 2.40 -6.17
CA TYR A 150 3.55 3.72 -6.82
C TYR A 150 2.14 4.32 -6.67
N ARG A 151 1.07 3.52 -6.82
CA ARG A 151 -0.30 3.99 -6.58
C ARG A 151 -0.52 4.46 -5.15
N PHE A 152 0.10 3.79 -4.17
CA PHE A 152 0.04 4.23 -2.79
C PHE A 152 0.82 5.53 -2.57
N LEU A 153 1.99 5.68 -3.17
CA LEU A 153 2.79 6.90 -3.10
C LEU A 153 1.99 8.10 -3.62
N GLU A 154 1.40 8.02 -4.82
CA GLU A 154 0.58 9.11 -5.37
C GLU A 154 -0.60 9.49 -4.46
N ARG A 155 -1.24 8.49 -3.82
CA ARG A 155 -2.32 8.74 -2.86
C ARG A 155 -1.81 9.40 -1.58
N ILE A 156 -0.63 9.01 -1.09
CA ILE A 156 0.02 9.63 0.08
C ILE A 156 0.35 11.09 -0.24
N ASP A 157 0.98 11.36 -1.38
CA ASP A 157 1.33 12.71 -1.83
C ASP A 157 0.09 13.61 -1.94
N THR A 158 -0.98 13.09 -2.54
CA THR A 158 -2.26 13.82 -2.65
C THR A 158 -2.84 14.15 -1.26
N ILE A 159 -2.71 13.24 -0.30
CA ILE A 159 -3.19 13.47 1.08
C ILE A 159 -2.28 14.48 1.79
N GLU A 160 -0.97 14.39 1.60
CA GLU A 160 0.01 15.34 2.15
C GLU A 160 -0.26 16.78 1.70
N ASP A 161 -0.52 17.00 0.42
CA ASP A 161 -0.89 18.30 -0.13
C ASP A 161 -2.14 18.87 0.58
N THR A 162 -3.12 18.01 0.86
CA THR A 162 -4.35 18.43 1.57
C THR A 162 -4.14 18.69 3.07
N LEU A 163 -3.15 18.04 3.70
CA LEU A 163 -2.81 18.24 5.11
C LEU A 163 -1.98 19.51 5.34
N THR A 164 -1.19 19.90 4.34
CA THR A 164 -0.38 21.13 4.34
C THR A 164 -1.25 22.38 4.09
N GLY A 165 -2.43 22.20 3.49
CA GLY A 165 -3.45 23.25 3.39
C GLY A 165 -3.94 23.74 4.77
N ASP A 166 -4.26 25.03 4.86
CA ASP A 166 -4.56 25.80 6.09
C ASP A 166 -5.80 25.32 6.90
N ARG A 167 -6.41 24.19 6.53
CA ARG A 167 -7.59 23.60 7.19
C ARG A 167 -7.28 22.22 7.74
N LEU A 168 -7.50 22.05 9.04
CA LEU A 168 -7.57 20.73 9.70
C LEU A 168 -8.62 19.84 9.00
N SER A 169 -8.16 19.02 8.06
CA SER A 169 -9.03 18.16 7.26
C SER A 169 -9.21 16.81 7.94
N THR A 170 -10.35 16.60 8.60
CA THR A 170 -10.73 15.29 9.14
C THR A 170 -10.84 14.24 8.03
N LYS A 171 -11.18 14.66 6.80
CA LYS A 171 -11.23 13.76 5.64
C LYS A 171 -9.84 13.24 5.30
N ALA A 172 -8.85 14.13 5.15
CA ALA A 172 -7.47 13.75 4.85
C ALA A 172 -6.90 12.79 5.89
N TYR A 173 -7.16 13.02 7.18
CA TYR A 173 -6.76 12.10 8.24
C TYR A 173 -7.41 10.71 8.12
N ARG A 174 -8.70 10.63 7.79
CA ARG A 174 -9.38 9.35 7.56
C ARG A 174 -8.83 8.63 6.33
N ASP A 175 -8.58 9.36 5.25
CA ASP A 175 -8.01 8.81 4.02
C ASP A 175 -6.58 8.27 4.28
N LEU A 176 -5.79 8.96 5.09
CA LEU A 176 -4.46 8.50 5.52
C LEU A 176 -4.52 7.21 6.35
N LEU A 177 -5.45 7.11 7.30
CA LEU A 177 -5.68 5.89 8.06
C LEU A 177 -6.12 4.75 7.14
N ARG A 178 -6.95 5.03 6.14
CA ARG A 178 -7.41 4.04 5.16
C ARG A 178 -6.26 3.51 4.31
N VAL A 179 -5.41 4.40 3.78
CA VAL A 179 -4.19 4.02 3.06
C VAL A 179 -3.29 3.13 3.94
N ARG A 180 -3.11 3.49 5.21
CA ARG A 180 -2.32 2.69 6.15
C ARG A 180 -2.86 1.27 6.33
N GLU A 181 -4.19 1.10 6.39
CA GLU A 181 -4.82 -0.22 6.50
C GLU A 181 -4.73 -1.01 5.19
N GLU A 182 -4.94 -0.36 4.04
CA GLU A 182 -4.82 -0.96 2.70
C GLU A 182 -3.38 -1.37 2.35
N LEU A 183 -2.37 -0.70 2.92
CA LEU A 183 -0.95 -1.03 2.74
C LEU A 183 -0.50 -2.23 3.59
N LYS A 184 -1.23 -2.62 4.65
CA LYS A 184 -0.86 -3.77 5.50
C LYS A 184 -0.74 -5.09 4.74
N PRO A 185 -1.70 -5.54 3.91
CA PRO A 185 -1.59 -6.82 3.21
C PRO A 185 -0.39 -6.85 2.25
N VAL A 186 0.03 -5.71 1.70
CA VAL A 186 1.21 -5.61 0.82
C VAL A 186 2.46 -6.17 1.49
N TYR A 187 2.63 -5.96 2.81
CA TYR A 187 3.73 -6.54 3.57
C TYR A 187 3.81 -8.05 3.45
N ARG A 188 2.67 -8.72 3.66
CA ARG A 188 2.59 -10.16 3.67
C ARG A 188 3.02 -10.68 2.31
N TYR A 189 2.35 -10.23 1.25
CA TYR A 189 2.61 -10.69 -0.11
C TYR A 189 4.00 -10.32 -0.64
N MET A 190 4.62 -9.24 -0.17
CA MET A 190 6.02 -8.94 -0.52
C MET A 190 7.02 -9.86 0.17
N LEU A 191 6.76 -10.21 1.45
CA LEU A 191 7.57 -11.21 2.14
C LEU A 191 7.50 -12.54 1.39
N GLU A 192 6.35 -12.83 0.79
CA GLU A 192 6.15 -14.05 0.04
C GLU A 192 7.03 -14.10 -1.23
N VAL A 193 7.05 -13.02 -2.02
CA VAL A 193 7.96 -12.90 -3.18
C VAL A 193 9.43 -12.98 -2.78
N GLY A 194 9.80 -12.44 -1.61
CA GLY A 194 11.16 -12.56 -1.09
C GLY A 194 11.56 -13.99 -0.75
N ASN A 195 10.66 -14.75 -0.12
CA ASN A 195 10.87 -16.18 0.13
C ASN A 195 10.99 -16.96 -1.18
N LEU A 196 10.13 -16.68 -2.16
CA LEU A 196 10.18 -17.27 -3.48
C LEU A 196 11.54 -17.03 -4.15
N ALA A 197 12.01 -15.77 -4.18
CA ALA A 197 13.32 -15.42 -4.75
C ALA A 197 14.47 -16.15 -4.04
N TYR A 198 14.43 -16.24 -2.71
CA TYR A 198 15.44 -16.97 -1.93
C TYR A 198 15.42 -18.48 -2.19
N GLN A 199 14.24 -19.10 -2.26
CA GLN A 199 14.11 -20.52 -2.58
C GLN A 199 14.62 -20.80 -4.01
N LEU A 200 14.26 -19.96 -4.98
CA LEU A 200 14.73 -20.05 -6.37
C LEU A 200 16.25 -19.89 -6.50
N GLU A 201 16.88 -19.07 -5.64
CA GLU A 201 18.34 -18.95 -5.59
C GLU A 201 19.01 -20.27 -5.18
N GLN A 202 18.41 -20.97 -4.22
CA GLN A 202 18.96 -22.20 -3.65
C GLN A 202 18.65 -23.46 -4.46
N LEU A 203 17.84 -23.34 -5.51
CA LEU A 203 17.51 -24.46 -6.40
C LEU A 203 18.76 -25.00 -7.08
N ASP A 204 19.14 -26.22 -6.74
CA ASP A 204 20.16 -26.98 -7.45
C ASP A 204 19.46 -27.88 -8.49
N THR A 205 19.19 -27.33 -9.68
CA THR A 205 18.52 -28.06 -10.76
C THR A 205 19.28 -27.94 -12.08
N ALA A 206 19.25 -29.00 -12.88
CA ALA A 206 19.87 -29.00 -14.22
C ALA A 206 19.10 -28.13 -15.24
N TYR A 207 17.88 -27.68 -14.89
CA TYR A 207 16.98 -26.93 -15.77
C TYR A 207 17.30 -25.44 -15.84
N ILE A 208 17.90 -24.89 -14.78
CA ILE A 208 18.24 -23.48 -14.70
C ILE A 208 19.71 -23.32 -15.06
N SER A 209 20.02 -22.55 -16.11
CA SER A 209 21.40 -22.23 -16.42
C SER A 209 22.06 -21.44 -15.29
N GLN A 210 23.36 -21.65 -15.03
CA GLN A 210 24.10 -20.91 -13.99
C GLN A 210 23.99 -19.38 -14.15
N ASP A 211 23.89 -18.88 -15.38
CA ASP A 211 23.71 -17.46 -15.66
C ASP A 211 22.32 -16.96 -15.20
N VAL A 212 21.27 -17.75 -15.43
CA VAL A 212 19.91 -17.43 -14.96
C VAL A 212 19.80 -17.60 -13.44
N GLN A 213 20.40 -18.64 -12.86
CA GLN A 213 20.41 -18.86 -11.42
C GLN A 213 21.04 -17.67 -10.66
N LYS A 214 22.16 -17.12 -11.17
CA LYS A 214 22.77 -15.90 -10.61
C LYS A 214 21.84 -14.69 -10.67
N ARG A 215 21.03 -14.57 -11.72
CA ARG A 215 20.04 -13.48 -11.87
C ARG A 215 18.86 -13.68 -10.93
N LEU A 216 18.33 -14.89 -10.86
CA LEU A 216 17.26 -15.27 -9.94
C LEU A 216 17.65 -14.96 -8.50
N GLY A 217 18.87 -15.31 -8.09
CA GLY A 217 19.36 -14.94 -6.75
C GLY A 217 19.62 -13.46 -6.61
N ARG A 218 20.65 -12.95 -7.29
CA ARG A 218 21.18 -11.60 -7.00
C ARG A 218 20.26 -10.49 -7.46
N ASP A 219 19.70 -10.60 -8.67
CA ASP A 219 18.94 -9.51 -9.27
C ASP A 219 17.52 -9.47 -8.66
N LEU A 220 16.82 -10.60 -8.49
CA LEU A 220 15.50 -10.61 -7.84
C LEU A 220 15.58 -10.24 -6.35
N THR A 221 16.57 -10.74 -5.61
CA THR A 221 16.74 -10.36 -4.19
C THR A 221 16.90 -8.85 -4.07
N ARG A 222 17.70 -8.23 -4.95
CA ARG A 222 17.86 -6.78 -4.98
C ARG A 222 16.55 -6.05 -5.30
N GLU A 223 15.77 -6.54 -6.26
CA GLU A 223 14.48 -5.95 -6.61
C GLU A 223 13.48 -6.04 -5.43
N VAL A 224 13.43 -7.18 -4.74
CA VAL A 224 12.62 -7.35 -3.53
C VAL A 224 13.09 -6.43 -2.40
N GLU A 225 14.41 -6.28 -2.19
CA GLU A 225 14.96 -5.32 -1.22
C GLU A 225 14.55 -3.87 -1.53
N LEU A 226 14.59 -3.48 -2.82
CA LEU A 226 14.16 -2.14 -3.24
C LEU A 226 12.67 -1.91 -2.96
N LEU A 227 11.82 -2.90 -3.25
CA LEU A 227 10.40 -2.85 -2.88
C LEU A 227 10.25 -2.71 -1.36
N TRP A 228 11.03 -3.47 -0.59
CA TRP A 228 10.98 -3.48 0.87
C TRP A 228 11.31 -2.12 1.47
N ASP A 229 12.34 -1.47 0.95
CA ASP A 229 12.73 -0.14 1.37
C ASP A 229 11.70 0.92 0.98
N GLU A 230 11.08 0.80 -0.20
CA GLU A 230 9.97 1.68 -0.61
C GLU A 230 8.76 1.53 0.32
N TYR A 231 8.35 0.30 0.63
CA TYR A 231 7.27 0.03 1.58
C TYR A 231 7.54 0.65 2.96
N LYS A 232 8.77 0.48 3.49
CA LYS A 232 9.16 1.09 4.78
C LYS A 232 9.12 2.61 4.73
N ARG A 233 9.65 3.20 3.65
CA ARG A 233 9.62 4.64 3.42
C ARG A 233 8.19 5.17 3.43
N GLN A 234 7.28 4.56 2.69
CA GLN A 234 5.87 4.96 2.67
C GLN A 234 5.21 4.84 4.05
N ARG A 235 5.49 3.79 4.82
CA ARG A 235 4.99 3.66 6.20
C ARG A 235 5.53 4.71 7.15
N ALA A 236 6.80 5.08 7.01
CA ALA A 236 7.41 6.15 7.78
C ALA A 236 6.74 7.49 7.45
N LEU A 237 6.55 7.80 6.16
CA LEU A 237 5.85 9.00 5.69
C LEU A 237 4.42 9.08 6.23
N ILE A 238 3.64 7.99 6.13
CA ILE A 238 2.28 7.94 6.70
C ILE A 238 2.30 8.25 8.21
N THR A 239 3.28 7.71 8.94
CA THR A 239 3.40 7.94 10.39
C THR A 239 3.76 9.39 10.69
N GLU A 240 4.65 9.98 9.91
CA GLU A 240 5.03 11.38 9.99
C GLU A 240 3.84 12.30 9.73
N LEU A 241 3.06 12.05 8.66
CA LEU A 241 1.86 12.81 8.35
C LEU A 241 0.77 12.72 9.44
N ILE A 242 0.60 11.55 10.06
CA ILE A 242 -0.29 11.39 11.23
C ILE A 242 0.18 12.28 12.38
N ASN A 243 1.49 12.33 12.63
CA ASN A 243 2.06 13.14 13.70
C ASN A 243 1.95 14.64 13.41
N ILE A 244 2.20 15.07 12.17
CA ILE A 244 2.00 16.46 11.72
C ILE A 244 0.53 16.86 11.93
N HIS A 245 -0.43 16.02 11.52
CA HIS A 245 -1.84 16.29 11.72
C HIS A 245 -2.20 16.45 13.21
N ARG A 246 -1.68 15.58 14.08
CA ARG A 246 -1.87 15.69 15.54
C ARG A 246 -1.26 16.97 16.10
N ASN A 247 -0.06 17.35 15.65
CA ASN A 247 0.58 18.59 16.05
C ASN A 247 -0.26 19.80 15.64
N ASN A 248 -0.80 19.82 14.42
CA ASN A 248 -1.68 20.89 13.96
C ASN A 248 -2.96 21.00 14.82
N ILE A 249 -3.55 19.87 15.23
CA ILE A 249 -4.70 19.86 16.17
C ILE A 249 -4.30 20.44 17.53
N ASN A 250 -3.15 20.02 18.07
CA ASN A 250 -2.66 20.52 19.35
C ASN A 250 -2.37 22.02 19.29
N GLU A 251 -1.77 22.51 18.22
CA GLU A 251 -1.55 23.95 18.02
C GLU A 251 -2.86 24.73 17.91
N ALA A 252 -3.85 24.23 17.16
CA ALA A 252 -5.15 24.87 17.06
C ALA A 252 -5.86 24.92 18.42
N THR A 253 -5.79 23.83 19.17
CA THR A 253 -6.33 23.73 20.53
C THR A 253 -5.63 24.72 21.46
N ASN A 254 -4.29 24.79 21.41
CA ASN A 254 -3.51 25.76 22.18
C ASN A 254 -3.88 27.20 21.81
N ARG A 255 -4.08 27.51 20.52
CA ARG A 255 -4.56 28.84 20.09
C ARG A 255 -5.95 29.16 20.66
N ILE A 256 -6.86 28.20 20.69
CA ILE A 256 -8.21 28.37 21.27
C ILE A 256 -8.13 28.62 22.78
N ILE A 257 -7.41 27.76 23.51
CA ILE A 257 -7.23 27.88 24.96
C ILE A 257 -6.58 29.22 25.27
N HIS A 258 -5.50 29.59 24.57
CA HIS A 258 -4.81 30.86 24.75
C HIS A 258 -5.76 32.05 24.54
N ARG A 259 -6.58 32.05 23.49
CA ARG A 259 -7.60 33.09 23.26
C ARG A 259 -8.62 33.18 24.40
N LEU A 260 -9.12 32.03 24.86
CA LEU A 260 -10.04 31.99 26.01
C LEU A 260 -9.38 32.51 27.28
N THR A 261 -8.13 32.13 27.54
CA THR A 261 -7.37 32.62 28.70
C THR A 261 -7.17 34.13 28.64
N ILE A 262 -6.81 34.71 27.48
CA ILE A 262 -6.72 36.17 27.31
C ILE A 262 -8.02 36.85 27.73
N ILE A 263 -9.16 36.36 27.22
CA ILE A 263 -10.47 36.90 27.55
C ILE A 263 -10.72 36.76 29.06
N SER A 264 -10.57 35.57 29.64
CA SER A 264 -10.83 35.32 31.06
C SER A 264 -9.94 36.15 32.00
N THR A 265 -8.64 36.26 31.73
CA THR A 265 -7.71 37.03 32.58
C THR A 265 -8.06 38.51 32.60
N VAL A 266 -8.61 39.06 31.51
CA VAL A 266 -9.10 40.44 31.48
C VAL A 266 -10.44 40.57 32.18
N PHE A 267 -11.41 39.68 31.93
CA PHE A 267 -12.76 39.81 32.45
C PHE A 267 -12.91 39.42 33.92
N LEU A 268 -12.20 38.41 34.43
CA LEU A 268 -12.42 37.88 35.79
C LEU A 268 -12.16 38.93 36.89
N PRO A 269 -11.06 39.71 36.87
CA PRO A 269 -10.86 40.81 37.83
C PRO A 269 -11.90 41.93 37.69
N LEU A 270 -12.31 42.25 36.46
CA LEU A 270 -13.32 43.28 36.21
C LEU A 270 -14.69 42.86 36.75
N SER A 271 -15.08 41.62 36.47
CA SER A 271 -16.29 41.00 37.01
C SER A 271 -16.25 40.92 38.53
N PHE A 272 -15.08 40.68 39.13
CA PHE A 272 -14.92 40.72 40.59
C PHE A 272 -15.18 42.12 41.15
N ILE A 273 -14.60 43.17 40.55
CA ILE A 273 -14.85 44.56 40.97
C ILE A 273 -16.34 44.89 40.87
N VAL A 274 -16.97 44.60 39.73
CA VAL A 274 -18.41 44.82 39.53
C VAL A 274 -19.23 44.00 40.54
N GLY A 275 -18.83 42.75 40.80
CA GLY A 275 -19.47 41.87 41.79
C GLY A 275 -19.43 42.43 43.20
N VAL A 276 -18.28 42.96 43.65
CA VAL A 276 -18.12 43.59 44.98
C VAL A 276 -19.05 44.80 45.12
N TYR A 277 -19.11 45.68 44.12
CA TYR A 277 -20.00 46.85 44.14
C TYR A 277 -21.47 46.51 43.81
N GLY A 278 -21.76 45.28 43.40
CA GLY A 278 -23.11 44.74 43.24
C GLY A 278 -23.68 44.08 44.49
N MET A 279 -22.92 44.03 45.59
CA MET A 279 -23.37 43.44 46.85
C MET A 279 -24.25 44.42 47.64
N ASN A 280 -25.33 43.94 48.25
CA ASN A 280 -26.28 44.74 49.02
C ASN A 280 -25.84 44.96 50.49
N PHE A 281 -24.64 45.50 50.73
CA PHE A 281 -24.20 45.84 52.09
C PHE A 281 -24.67 47.23 52.52
N ALA A 282 -25.06 47.37 53.79
CA ALA A 282 -25.56 48.62 54.36
C ALA A 282 -24.46 49.67 54.63
N TYR A 283 -23.19 49.26 54.73
CA TYR A 283 -22.07 50.15 55.06
C TYR A 283 -20.99 50.04 53.96
N MET A 284 -21.17 50.82 52.89
CA MET A 284 -20.21 50.97 51.79
C MET A 284 -19.88 52.46 51.62
N PRO A 285 -18.86 52.98 52.33
CA PRO A 285 -18.57 54.41 52.38
C PRO A 285 -18.27 55.02 51.00
N GLU A 286 -17.87 54.21 50.02
CA GLU A 286 -17.59 54.61 48.65
C GLU A 286 -18.86 54.97 47.83
N LEU A 287 -20.05 54.49 48.22
CA LEU A 287 -21.31 54.78 47.50
C LEU A 287 -21.83 56.21 47.75
N GLU A 288 -21.63 56.75 48.96
CA GLU A 288 -22.06 58.11 49.30
C GLU A 288 -21.09 59.17 48.76
N TRP A 289 -19.93 58.75 48.25
CA TRP A 289 -18.93 59.65 47.70
C TRP A 289 -19.31 60.13 46.30
N ARG A 290 -19.41 61.45 46.12
CA ARG A 290 -19.78 62.11 44.85
C ARG A 290 -18.97 61.65 43.63
N TYR A 291 -17.71 61.23 43.83
CA TYR A 291 -16.83 60.75 42.75
C TYR A 291 -16.64 59.23 42.73
N GLY A 292 -17.31 58.47 43.61
CA GLY A 292 -17.14 57.01 43.74
C GLY A 292 -17.37 56.26 42.43
N TYR A 293 -18.44 56.58 41.71
CA TYR A 293 -18.72 55.98 40.41
C TYR A 293 -17.60 56.20 39.38
N LEU A 294 -17.07 57.43 39.30
CA LEU A 294 -15.97 57.77 38.39
C LEU A 294 -14.67 57.08 38.81
N ALA A 295 -14.39 57.01 40.11
CA ALA A 295 -13.20 56.35 40.65
C ALA A 295 -13.19 54.85 40.34
N VAL A 296 -14.34 54.16 40.44
CA VAL A 296 -14.47 52.74 40.09
C VAL A 296 -14.23 52.50 38.59
N TRP A 297 -14.75 53.35 37.71
CA TRP A 297 -14.47 53.26 36.27
C TRP A 297 -12.99 53.45 35.94
N LEU A 298 -12.32 54.41 36.59
CA LEU A 298 -10.88 54.60 36.44
C LEU A 298 -10.09 53.38 36.92
N LEU A 299 -10.51 52.76 38.03
CA LEU A 299 -9.91 51.52 38.52
C LEU A 299 -10.10 50.37 37.52
N ILE A 300 -11.31 50.18 36.99
CA ILE A 300 -11.63 49.17 35.96
C ILE A 300 -10.74 49.36 34.73
N LEU A 301 -10.64 50.58 34.20
CA LEU A 301 -9.80 50.89 33.05
C LEU A 301 -8.31 50.69 33.35
N ALA A 302 -7.85 51.06 34.55
CA ALA A 302 -6.47 50.85 34.97
C ALA A 302 -6.13 49.36 35.08
N VAL A 303 -7.02 48.54 35.66
CA VAL A 303 -6.86 47.08 35.76
C VAL A 303 -6.89 46.42 34.38
N ALA A 304 -7.86 46.79 33.53
CA ALA A 304 -7.96 46.27 32.16
C ALA A 304 -6.71 46.63 31.34
N GLY A 305 -6.29 47.90 31.36
CA GLY A 305 -5.10 48.38 30.67
C GLY A 305 -3.82 47.74 31.21
N GLY A 306 -3.71 47.58 32.54
CA GLY A 306 -2.60 46.92 33.20
C GLY A 306 -2.47 45.44 32.79
N MET A 307 -3.59 44.70 32.75
CA MET A 307 -3.61 43.32 32.27
C MET A 307 -3.22 43.24 30.80
N LEU A 308 -3.80 44.06 29.92
CA LEU A 308 -3.45 44.07 28.50
C LEU A 308 -1.97 44.40 28.27
N TYR A 309 -1.42 45.35 29.03
CA TYR A 309 -0.01 45.71 28.98
C TYR A 309 0.90 44.56 29.44
N PHE A 310 0.56 43.92 30.56
CA PHE A 310 1.29 42.75 31.07
C PHE A 310 1.31 41.62 30.04
N MET A 311 0.16 41.33 29.43
CA MET A 311 0.02 40.30 28.42
C MET A 311 0.80 40.62 27.13
N LYS A 312 0.76 41.88 26.68
CA LYS A 312 1.56 42.34 25.54
C LYS A 312 3.06 42.19 25.81
N ARG A 313 3.52 42.53 27.02
CA ARG A 313 4.94 42.38 27.42
C ARG A 313 5.40 40.93 27.39
N ASN A 314 4.52 40.00 27.78
CA ASN A 314 4.86 38.57 27.82
C ASN A 314 4.69 37.85 26.48
N LYS A 315 4.39 38.57 25.39
CA LYS A 315 4.14 38.00 24.04
C LYS A 315 2.96 37.01 24.00
N TRP A 316 1.93 37.30 24.78
CA TRP A 316 0.64 36.58 24.68
C TRP A 316 -0.19 37.12 23.50
N PHE A 317 0.31 38.11 22.77
CA PHE A 317 -0.33 38.70 21.60
C PHE A 317 0.51 38.47 20.34
#